data_AF-A0A150GLT2-F1
#
_entry.id   AF-A0A150GLT2-F1
#
_cell.length_a   1.000
_cell.length_b   1.000
_cell.length_c   1.000
_cell.angle_alpha   90.00
_cell.angle_beta   90.00
_cell.angle_gamma   90.00
#
_symmetry.space_group_name_H-M   'P 1'
#
loop_
_entity.id
_entity.type
_entity.pdbx_description
1 polymer ?
#
loop_
_entity_poly.entity_id
_entity_poly.type
_entity_poly.pdbx_seq_one_letter_code
_entity_poly.pdbx_strand_id
1 'polypeptide(L)' 'MHAPAVACGQGLADSDGYGSDATYEDEVDERMDNMGFTRDELNDLLCQGVKPWDEDAWDVLAALQDDYY' A
#
# COMPACT_ATOMS: atom_id res chain seq x y z
N MET A 1 -19.26 43.87 34.89
CA MET A 1 -18.64 42.58 35.28
C MET A 1 -19.73 41.52 35.34
N HIS A 2 -19.91 40.83 34.23
CA HIS A 2 -20.69 39.60 34.14
C HIS A 2 -20.03 38.77 33.04
N ALA A 3 -19.34 37.71 33.45
CA ALA A 3 -18.75 36.74 32.54
C ALA A 3 -19.82 35.69 32.20
N PRO A 4 -19.94 35.23 30.95
CA PRO A 4 -20.81 34.12 30.62
C PRO A 4 -20.22 32.81 31.15
N ALA A 5 -21.10 31.92 31.62
CA ALA A 5 -20.75 30.59 32.10
C ALA A 5 -20.12 29.74 30.98
N VAL A 6 -18.83 29.47 31.09
CA VAL A 6 -18.17 28.36 30.38
C VAL A 6 -18.49 27.09 31.14
N ALA A 7 -19.47 26.35 30.67
CA ALA A 7 -19.63 24.92 30.95
C ALA A 7 -20.63 24.29 29.97
N CYS A 8 -20.39 24.42 28.66
CA CYS A 8 -20.84 23.37 27.75
C CYS A 8 -19.70 22.36 27.69
N GLY A 9 -19.86 21.27 28.46
CA GLY A 9 -19.06 20.08 28.27
C GLY A 9 -19.23 19.61 26.84
N GLN A 10 -18.16 19.74 26.07
CA GLN A 10 -17.99 19.18 24.74
C GLN A 10 -16.55 18.62 24.72
N GLY A 11 -16.28 17.40 24.33
CA GLY A 11 -17.13 16.37 23.79
C GLY A 11 -16.50 15.02 24.09
N LEU A 12 -17.30 14.02 23.83
CA LEU A 12 -17.01 12.60 23.89
C LEU A 12 -15.65 12.29 23.25
N ALA A 13 -14.89 11.45 23.94
CA ALA A 13 -13.84 10.70 23.29
C ALA A 13 -14.47 9.84 22.20
N ASP A 14 -13.99 9.97 20.96
CA ASP A 14 -13.92 8.85 20.04
C ASP A 14 -12.59 8.96 19.30
N SER A 15 -11.75 7.96 19.56
CA SER A 15 -10.47 7.75 18.92
C SER A 15 -10.75 7.25 17.50
N ASP A 16 -10.89 8.14 16.52
CA ASP A 16 -10.88 7.74 15.11
C ASP A 16 -9.46 7.32 14.74
N GLY A 17 -9.18 6.03 14.93
CA GLY A 17 -7.99 5.38 14.41
C GLY A 17 -8.04 5.36 12.88
N TYR A 18 -7.56 6.43 12.23
CA TYR A 18 -7.15 6.40 10.83
C TYR A 18 -5.77 5.73 10.75
N GLY A 19 -5.78 4.41 10.80
CA GLY A 19 -4.59 3.58 10.71
C GLY A 19 -4.79 2.44 9.74
N SER A 20 -5.22 2.71 8.50
CA SER A 20 -5.26 1.70 7.42
C SER A 20 -5.62 2.32 6.06
N ASP A 21 -4.86 3.32 5.58
CA ASP A 21 -5.01 3.82 4.20
C ASP A 21 -3.67 4.17 3.59
N ALA A 22 -2.80 4.84 4.34
CA ALA A 22 -1.45 5.20 3.88
C ALA A 22 -0.60 4.02 3.40
N THR A 23 -0.73 2.81 3.97
CA THR A 23 0.03 1.63 3.54
C THR A 23 -0.51 1.00 2.25
N TYR A 24 -1.82 1.07 2.04
CA TYR A 24 -2.45 0.59 0.81
C TYR A 24 -2.20 1.57 -0.34
N GLU A 25 -2.28 2.87 -0.07
CA GLU A 25 -1.92 3.89 -1.06
C GLU A 25 -0.45 3.80 -1.47
N ASP A 26 0.48 3.57 -0.52
CA ASP A 26 1.92 3.42 -0.82
C ASP A 26 2.22 2.17 -1.66
N GLU A 27 1.58 1.02 -1.36
CA GLU A 27 1.70 -0.19 -2.19
C GLU A 27 1.09 -0.01 -3.60
N VAL A 28 -0.02 0.74 -3.71
CA VAL A 28 -0.65 1.01 -5.00
C VAL A 28 0.22 1.93 -5.84
N ASP A 29 0.79 2.99 -5.25
CA ASP A 29 1.70 3.93 -5.91
C ASP A 29 2.98 3.20 -6.36
N GLU A 30 3.55 2.35 -5.51
CA GLU A 30 4.68 1.49 -5.86
C GLU A 30 4.38 0.61 -7.07
N ARG A 31 3.22 -0.04 -7.11
CA ARG A 31 2.81 -0.87 -8.26
C ARG A 31 2.55 -0.04 -9.50
N MET A 32 2.03 1.18 -9.39
CA MET A 32 1.83 2.06 -10.54
C MET A 32 3.15 2.44 -11.22
N ASP A 33 4.18 2.74 -10.43
CA ASP A 33 5.52 3.05 -10.93
C ASP A 33 6.24 1.83 -11.52
N ASN A 34 5.90 0.64 -11.03
CA ASN A 34 6.56 -0.63 -11.35
C ASN A 34 5.76 -1.51 -12.32
N MET A 35 4.88 -0.92 -13.13
CA MET A 35 4.15 -1.63 -14.20
C MET A 35 3.21 -2.73 -13.70
N GLY A 36 2.73 -2.59 -12.46
CA GLY A 36 1.83 -3.53 -11.80
C GLY A 36 2.49 -4.46 -10.79
N PHE A 37 3.83 -4.44 -10.70
CA PHE A 37 4.60 -5.28 -9.78
C PHE A 37 5.02 -4.51 -8.53
N THR A 38 5.17 -5.18 -7.40
CA THR A 38 5.90 -4.62 -6.26
C THR A 38 7.39 -4.60 -6.56
N ARG A 39 8.18 -3.78 -5.85
CA ARG A 39 9.62 -3.69 -6.11
C ARG A 39 10.35 -5.02 -5.91
N ASP A 40 9.87 -5.85 -4.99
CA ASP A 40 10.44 -7.18 -4.74
C ASP A 40 10.14 -8.13 -5.91
N GLU A 41 8.89 -8.19 -6.39
CA GLU A 41 8.51 -8.97 -7.58
C GLU A 41 9.28 -8.53 -8.84
N LEU A 42 9.46 -7.21 -9.00
CA LEU A 42 10.24 -6.64 -10.09
C LEU A 42 11.72 -7.04 -10.01
N ASN A 43 12.28 -7.11 -8.80
CA ASN A 43 13.65 -7.55 -8.59
C ASN A 43 13.83 -9.02 -8.98
N ASP A 44 12.88 -9.87 -8.60
CA ASP A 44 12.89 -11.30 -8.93
C ASP A 44 12.78 -11.52 -10.45
N LEU A 45 11.91 -10.77 -11.13
CA LEU A 45 11.79 -10.77 -12.60
C LEU A 45 13.10 -10.34 -13.27
N LEU A 46 13.71 -9.25 -12.78
CA LEU A 46 14.97 -8.75 -13.31
C LEU A 46 16.13 -9.74 -13.07
N CYS A 47 16.12 -10.48 -11.96
CA CYS A 47 17.11 -11.53 -11.68
C CYS A 47 17.03 -12.68 -12.71
N GLN A 48 15.86 -12.94 -13.28
CA GLN A 48 15.69 -13.90 -14.37
C GLN A 48 15.99 -13.32 -15.75
N GLY A 49 16.20 -12.01 -15.85
CA GLY A 49 16.41 -11.30 -17.11
C GLY A 49 15.12 -11.02 -17.88
N VAL A 50 13.96 -11.14 -17.22
CA VAL A 50 12.65 -10.83 -17.79
C VAL A 50 12.34 -9.37 -17.57
N LYS A 51 11.83 -8.70 -18.61
CA LYS A 51 11.49 -7.28 -18.53
C LYS A 51 10.07 -7.15 -17.98
N PRO A 52 9.79 -6.15 -17.14
CA PRO A 52 8.46 -5.96 -16.57
C PRO A 52 7.38 -5.59 -17.61
N TRP A 53 7.77 -5.09 -18.79
CA TRP A 53 6.85 -4.85 -19.91
C TRP A 53 6.78 -6.02 -20.89
N ASP A 54 7.44 -7.14 -20.59
CA ASP A 54 7.33 -8.35 -21.41
C ASP A 54 5.97 -9.01 -21.19
N GLU A 55 5.44 -9.62 -22.23
CA GLU A 55 4.09 -10.21 -22.19
C GLU A 55 4.01 -11.45 -21.29
N ASP A 56 5.15 -12.10 -21.09
CA ASP A 56 5.35 -13.28 -20.23
C ASP A 56 5.78 -12.93 -18.80
N ALA A 57 5.92 -11.65 -18.45
CA ALA A 57 6.38 -11.23 -17.12
C ALA A 57 5.50 -11.78 -15.99
N TRP A 58 4.18 -11.76 -16.17
CA TRP A 58 3.24 -12.32 -15.19
C TRP A 58 3.32 -13.85 -15.08
N ASP A 59 3.54 -14.54 -16.20
CA ASP A 59 3.67 -16.01 -16.22
C ASP A 59 4.96 -16.45 -15.51
N VAL A 60 6.05 -15.71 -15.72
CA VAL A 60 7.34 -15.98 -15.05
C VAL A 60 7.25 -15.68 -13.56
N LEU A 61 6.60 -14.58 -13.17
CA LEU A 61 6.39 -14.27 -11.75
C LEU A 61 5.53 -15.34 -11.08
N ALA A 62 4.46 -15.80 -11.74
CA ALA A 62 3.63 -16.88 -11.24
C ALA A 62 4.44 -18.17 -11.05
N ALA A 63 5.31 -18.52 -12.01
CA ALA A 63 6.19 -19.69 -11.90
C ALA A 63 7.21 -19.58 -10.75
N LEU A 64 7.70 -18.36 -10.45
CA LEU A 64 8.58 -18.11 -9.30
C LEU A 64 7.85 -18.23 -7.96
N GLN A 65 6.61 -17.74 -7.90
CA GLN A 65 5.78 -17.81 -6.69
C GLN A 65 5.21 -19.22 -6.44
N ASP A 66 4.98 -20.01 -7.49
CA ASP A 66 4.45 -21.39 -7.39
C ASP A 66 5.44 -22.35 -6.69
N ASP A 67 6.74 -22.06 -6.71
CA ASP A 67 7.77 -22.87 -6.01
C ASP A 67 7.79 -22.64 -4.47
N TYR A 68 6.95 -21.73 -3.95
CA TYR A 68 6.89 -21.33 -2.54
C TYR A 68 5.74 -21.96 -1.72
N TYR A 69 5.06 -23.01 -2.23
CA TYR A 69 3.96 -23.72 -1.53
C TYR A 69 3.95 -25.25 -1.69
#